data_AF-A0A8C7GCY7-F1
#
_entry.id   AF-A0A8C7GCY7-F1
#
_cell.length_a   1.000
_cell.length_b   1.000
_cell.length_c   1.000
_cell.angle_alpha   90.00
_cell.angle_beta   90.00
_cell.angle_gamma   90.00
#
_symmetry.space_group_name_H-M   'P 1'
#
loop_
_entity.id
_entity.type
_entity.pdbx_description
1 polymer ?
#
loop_
_entity_poly.entity_id
_entity_poly.type
_entity_poly.pdbx_seq_one_letter_code
_entity_poly.pdbx_strand_id
1 'polypeptide(L)'
;MMSSKLLSCGWLQQLLVVLLKLTLSFAGPTNGTECTARGPASYILVFTGHWSPQTFPKQYPLFRPPAQWSKLIAITHNGQHRLFQEGALASIGVQNFAEVGVTVELVKGAKDARKRREVGAMYRTAGIPTGIGHSSTELLLQPRSPLLSLMVKVIPSPDWFVGVDSLNLCEGGQWKQEMTLDLQPLDSGTDSGFTFSSPNYPTVPQENITRITSQMPNHPANSFFYPRLTELPPIASIRLTRQSRSSARQTPMSNHILPHPIHPQRFSETPLDCEVSMWSSWGLCLGPCSRGGVRHRTRYILLRPANAGTPCPELEEQTECTPHNCLKRQ
;
A
#
# COMPACT_ATOMS: atom_id res chain seq x y z
N MET A 1 -96.51 -11.24 -19.68
CA MET A 1 -95.60 -12.23 -20.30
C MET A 1 -94.16 -11.86 -19.94
N MET A 2 -93.46 -12.77 -19.23
CA MET A 2 -92.01 -13.08 -19.20
C MET A 2 -90.98 -11.95 -19.39
N SER A 3 -89.82 -11.87 -18.73
CA SER A 3 -89.16 -12.64 -17.67
C SER A 3 -87.91 -11.85 -17.27
N SER A 4 -87.55 -11.90 -15.99
CA SER A 4 -86.23 -11.52 -15.46
C SER A 4 -85.12 -12.43 -16.00
N LYS A 5 -83.93 -11.88 -16.28
CA LYS A 5 -82.63 -12.58 -16.13
C LYS A 5 -81.52 -11.62 -15.75
N LEU A 6 -80.95 -11.90 -14.57
CA LEU A 6 -79.68 -11.40 -14.06
C LEU A 6 -78.53 -11.73 -15.03
N LEU A 7 -77.65 -10.77 -15.29
CA LEU A 7 -76.33 -11.02 -15.87
C LEU A 7 -75.27 -10.79 -14.79
N SER A 8 -74.78 -11.93 -14.31
CA SER A 8 -73.75 -12.12 -13.29
C SER A 8 -72.40 -11.53 -13.71
N CYS A 9 -71.84 -10.76 -12.77
CA CYS A 9 -70.49 -10.91 -12.22
C CYS A 9 -69.61 -11.99 -12.91
N GLY A 10 -68.54 -11.55 -13.60
CA GLY A 10 -67.52 -12.45 -14.15
C GLY A 10 -66.29 -11.72 -14.67
N TRP A 11 -66.47 -10.53 -15.25
CA TRP A 11 -65.36 -9.78 -15.87
C TRP A 11 -64.56 -8.93 -14.87
N LEU A 12 -65.22 -8.43 -13.81
CA LEU A 12 -64.56 -7.64 -12.74
C LEU A 12 -63.70 -8.51 -11.79
N GLN A 13 -64.01 -9.79 -11.62
CA GLN A 13 -63.20 -10.71 -10.82
C GLN A 13 -61.95 -11.21 -11.58
N GLN A 14 -61.98 -11.30 -12.91
CA GLN A 14 -60.80 -11.69 -13.69
C GLN A 14 -59.74 -10.58 -13.78
N LEU A 15 -60.15 -9.32 -13.79
CA LEU A 15 -59.22 -8.17 -13.75
C LEU A 15 -58.51 -8.03 -12.40
N LEU A 16 -59.19 -8.36 -11.28
CA LEU A 16 -58.57 -8.32 -9.96
C LEU A 16 -57.55 -9.46 -9.74
N VAL A 17 -57.76 -10.64 -10.32
CA VAL A 17 -56.82 -11.77 -10.23
C VAL A 17 -55.58 -11.55 -11.11
N VAL A 18 -55.69 -10.85 -12.24
CA VAL A 18 -54.52 -10.49 -13.07
C VAL A 18 -53.69 -9.39 -12.39
N LEU A 19 -54.31 -8.40 -11.75
CA LEU A 19 -53.60 -7.36 -11.00
C LEU A 19 -53.00 -7.86 -9.67
N LEU A 20 -53.61 -8.86 -9.01
CA LEU A 20 -53.05 -9.48 -7.79
C LEU A 20 -52.02 -10.60 -8.07
N LYS A 21 -51.91 -11.07 -9.32
CA LYS A 21 -50.82 -11.97 -9.77
C LYS A 21 -49.60 -11.22 -10.31
N LEU A 22 -49.68 -9.90 -10.47
CA LEU A 22 -48.52 -9.06 -10.78
C LEU A 22 -47.75 -8.57 -9.55
N THR A 23 -48.17 -8.93 -8.34
CA THR A 23 -47.48 -8.57 -7.09
C THR A 23 -46.56 -9.65 -6.52
N LEU A 24 -46.26 -10.72 -7.24
CA LEU A 24 -45.27 -11.72 -6.83
C LEU A 24 -44.37 -12.11 -8.00
N SER A 25 -43.06 -11.88 -7.81
CA SER A 25 -41.93 -12.33 -8.63
C SER A 25 -41.40 -11.35 -9.69
N PHE A 26 -41.07 -10.13 -9.25
CA PHE A 26 -39.79 -9.54 -9.65
C PHE A 26 -38.89 -9.45 -8.43
N ALA A 27 -38.42 -10.61 -7.96
CA ALA A 27 -37.09 -10.65 -7.40
C ALA A 27 -36.16 -10.36 -8.57
N GLY A 28 -35.88 -9.07 -8.80
CA GLY A 28 -34.71 -8.70 -9.59
C GLY A 28 -33.50 -9.43 -9.01
N PRO A 29 -32.49 -9.76 -9.82
CA PRO A 29 -31.30 -10.40 -9.30
C PRO A 29 -30.75 -9.53 -8.18
N THR A 30 -30.89 -9.98 -6.93
CA THR A 30 -30.22 -9.37 -5.79
C THR A 30 -28.75 -9.53 -6.08
N ASN A 31 -28.11 -8.45 -6.55
CA ASN A 31 -26.66 -8.38 -6.73
C ASN A 31 -26.01 -8.99 -5.48
N GLY A 32 -25.36 -10.14 -5.65
CA GLY A 32 -24.91 -11.01 -4.58
C GLY A 32 -23.72 -10.43 -3.80
N THR A 33 -23.95 -9.40 -3.01
CA THR A 33 -22.94 -8.73 -2.16
C THR A 33 -23.13 -8.99 -0.68
N GLU A 34 -24.16 -9.72 -0.26
CA GLU A 34 -24.44 -9.96 1.15
C GLU A 34 -23.88 -11.32 1.61
N CYS A 35 -23.09 -11.29 2.69
CA CYS A 35 -22.52 -12.50 3.28
C CYS A 35 -23.59 -13.27 4.06
N THR A 36 -23.87 -14.50 3.63
CA THR A 36 -24.87 -15.40 4.25
C THR A 36 -24.23 -16.49 5.11
N ALA A 37 -22.95 -16.33 5.48
CA ALA A 37 -22.24 -17.30 6.30
C ALA A 37 -22.91 -17.46 7.68
N ARG A 38 -22.98 -18.71 8.18
CA ARG A 38 -23.71 -19.05 9.42
C ARG A 38 -23.08 -18.51 10.70
N GLY A 39 -21.81 -18.11 10.67
CA GLY A 39 -21.08 -17.70 11.85
C GLY A 39 -19.79 -16.96 11.51
N PRO A 40 -19.10 -16.43 12.53
CA PRO A 40 -17.85 -15.71 12.34
C PRO A 40 -16.72 -16.63 11.90
N ALA A 41 -15.67 -16.03 11.34
CA ALA A 41 -14.43 -16.71 10.98
C ALA A 41 -13.22 -15.97 11.56
N SER A 42 -12.28 -16.73 12.13
CA SER A 42 -10.97 -16.23 12.55
C SER A 42 -9.97 -16.36 11.41
N TYR A 43 -9.12 -15.35 11.25
CA TYR A 43 -8.04 -15.30 10.27
C TYR A 43 -6.74 -14.86 10.96
N ILE A 44 -5.61 -15.42 10.54
CA ILE A 44 -4.31 -14.79 10.76
C ILE A 44 -4.03 -13.89 9.57
N LEU A 45 -3.87 -12.60 9.81
CA LEU A 45 -3.35 -11.62 8.86
C LEU A 45 -1.84 -11.51 9.07
N VAL A 46 -1.07 -11.73 8.01
CA VAL A 46 0.37 -11.47 7.94
C VAL A 46 0.61 -10.36 6.93
N PHE A 47 1.23 -9.27 7.36
CA PHE A 47 1.79 -8.24 6.48
C PHE A 47 3.29 -8.49 6.33
N THR A 48 3.78 -8.47 5.10
CA THR A 48 5.20 -8.63 4.79
C THR A 48 5.67 -7.44 3.96
N GLY A 49 6.66 -6.71 4.47
CA GLY A 49 7.37 -5.67 3.71
C GLY A 49 8.43 -6.30 2.81
N HIS A 50 8.47 -5.88 1.54
CA HIS A 50 9.45 -6.32 0.52
C HIS A 50 10.32 -5.15 0.04
N TRP A 51 10.28 -4.02 0.76
CA TRP A 51 11.02 -2.82 0.40
C TRP A 51 12.50 -3.02 0.68
N SER A 52 13.29 -3.21 -0.37
CA SER A 52 14.72 -3.52 -0.29
C SER A 52 15.52 -2.64 -1.25
N PRO A 53 16.82 -2.44 -1.01
CA PRO A 53 17.68 -1.74 -1.97
C PRO A 53 17.88 -2.52 -3.27
N GLN A 54 17.53 -3.81 -3.33
CA GLN A 54 17.58 -4.61 -4.56
C GLN A 54 16.34 -4.39 -5.43
N THR A 55 15.15 -4.32 -4.83
CA THR A 55 13.87 -4.14 -5.54
C THR A 55 13.54 -2.67 -5.80
N PHE A 56 13.96 -1.78 -4.90
CA PHE A 56 13.77 -0.34 -5.00
C PHE A 56 15.09 0.40 -4.72
N PRO A 57 16.08 0.34 -5.63
CA PRO A 57 17.41 0.90 -5.41
C PRO A 57 17.44 2.44 -5.37
N LYS A 58 16.48 3.13 -5.99
CA LYS A 58 16.46 4.59 -6.10
C LYS A 58 16.18 5.20 -4.74
N GLN A 59 17.10 6.04 -4.26
CA GLN A 59 16.97 6.82 -3.01
C GLN A 59 16.59 5.98 -1.77
N TYR A 60 16.90 4.68 -1.74
CA TYR A 60 16.52 3.80 -0.64
C TYR A 60 17.00 4.37 0.71
N PRO A 61 16.10 4.68 1.67
CA PRO A 61 16.49 5.35 2.92
C PRO A 61 17.34 4.45 3.82
N LEU A 62 18.60 4.81 4.01
CA LEU A 62 19.56 4.05 4.84
C LEU A 62 19.70 4.59 6.26
N PHE A 63 19.43 5.87 6.50
CA PHE A 63 19.65 6.52 7.78
C PHE A 63 18.71 7.70 8.00
N ARG A 64 18.37 7.94 9.27
CA ARG A 64 17.61 9.10 9.79
C ARG A 64 16.31 9.46 9.03
N PRO A 65 15.26 8.62 9.12
CA PRO A 65 15.26 7.24 9.59
C PRO A 65 15.57 6.24 8.46
N PRO A 66 16.02 5.01 8.77
CA PRO A 66 16.09 3.95 7.77
C PRO A 66 14.70 3.56 7.25
N ALA A 67 14.65 2.96 6.06
CA ALA A 67 13.45 2.41 5.47
C ALA A 67 12.78 1.42 6.42
N GLN A 68 11.51 1.67 6.74
CA GLN A 68 10.73 0.93 7.73
C GLN A 68 9.22 1.11 7.47
N TRP A 69 8.39 0.46 8.28
CA TRP A 69 6.94 0.50 8.17
C TRP A 69 6.29 0.94 9.48
N SER A 70 5.22 1.71 9.40
CA SER A 70 4.42 2.01 10.59
C SER A 70 3.76 0.75 11.15
N LYS A 71 3.12 0.88 12.32
CA LYS A 71 2.06 -0.05 12.75
C LYS A 71 1.06 -0.27 11.62
N LEU A 72 0.55 -1.49 11.47
CA LEU A 72 -0.60 -1.74 10.61
C LEU A 72 -1.88 -1.35 11.35
N ILE A 73 -2.82 -0.73 10.63
CA ILE A 73 -4.19 -0.53 11.09
C ILE A 73 -5.12 -1.31 10.18
N ALA A 74 -5.95 -2.17 10.76
CA ALA A 74 -6.99 -2.90 10.03
C ALA A 74 -8.35 -2.70 10.69
N ILE A 75 -9.40 -2.64 9.89
CA ILE A 75 -10.78 -2.60 10.34
C ILE A 75 -11.62 -3.62 9.58
N THR A 76 -12.50 -4.30 10.30
CA THR A 76 -13.57 -5.11 9.69
C THR A 76 -14.83 -4.28 9.63
N HIS A 77 -15.52 -4.28 8.49
CA HIS A 77 -16.66 -3.39 8.27
C HIS A 77 -17.65 -3.95 7.24
N ASN A 78 -18.79 -3.28 7.12
CA ASN A 78 -19.77 -3.50 6.06
C ASN A 78 -19.59 -2.49 4.91
N GLY A 79 -20.44 -2.57 3.89
CA GLY A 79 -20.37 -1.68 2.73
C GLY A 79 -20.72 -0.20 3.00
N GLN A 80 -21.13 0.16 4.21
CA GLN A 80 -21.50 1.54 4.58
C GLN A 80 -20.31 2.34 5.13
N HIS A 81 -19.19 1.67 5.45
CA HIS A 81 -17.98 2.32 5.92
C HIS A 81 -16.83 2.07 4.95
N ARG A 82 -15.94 3.06 4.82
CA ARG A 82 -14.65 2.92 4.15
C ARG A 82 -13.55 3.57 4.98
N LEU A 83 -12.38 2.94 5.01
CA LEU A 83 -11.19 3.51 5.62
C LEU A 83 -10.58 4.59 4.71
N PHE A 84 -10.41 4.26 3.44
CA PHE A 84 -9.93 5.12 2.36
C PHE A 84 -10.45 4.56 1.03
N GLN A 85 -10.31 5.30 -0.07
CA GLN A 85 -10.66 4.85 -1.41
C GLN A 85 -9.76 5.54 -2.43
N GLU A 86 -9.19 4.78 -3.37
CA GLU A 86 -8.46 5.35 -4.52
C GLU A 86 -9.41 6.22 -5.36
N GLY A 87 -8.97 7.43 -5.74
CA GLY A 87 -9.77 8.42 -6.43
C GLY A 87 -10.68 9.28 -5.52
N ALA A 88 -10.57 9.16 -4.20
CA ALA A 88 -11.27 10.00 -3.24
C ALA A 88 -10.30 10.77 -2.34
N LEU A 89 -10.75 11.87 -1.74
CA LEU A 89 -9.96 12.63 -0.76
C LEU A 89 -9.67 11.80 0.49
N ALA A 90 -8.46 11.89 1.01
CA ALA A 90 -8.11 11.33 2.31
C ALA A 90 -8.88 12.03 3.44
N SER A 91 -9.46 11.25 4.35
CA SER A 91 -10.01 11.80 5.59
C SER A 91 -8.89 12.35 6.48
N ILE A 92 -9.22 13.21 7.45
CA ILE A 92 -8.24 13.72 8.44
C ILE A 92 -7.50 12.59 9.18
N GLY A 93 -8.17 11.46 9.40
CA GLY A 93 -7.55 10.28 10.00
C GLY A 93 -6.54 9.61 9.08
N VAL A 94 -6.86 9.51 7.79
CA VAL A 94 -5.97 8.95 6.77
C VAL A 94 -4.77 9.88 6.57
N GLN A 95 -4.98 11.18 6.42
CA GLN A 95 -3.92 12.20 6.33
C GLN A 95 -2.93 12.08 7.50
N ASN A 96 -3.42 12.21 8.73
CA ASN A 96 -2.57 12.14 9.94
C ASN A 96 -1.80 10.82 10.05
N PHE A 97 -2.38 9.72 9.57
CA PHE A 97 -1.71 8.44 9.58
C PHE A 97 -0.67 8.33 8.46
N ALA A 98 -1.01 8.77 7.25
CA ALA A 98 -0.17 8.72 6.06
C ALA A 98 1.04 9.65 6.17
N GLU A 99 0.92 10.82 6.80
CA GLU A 99 2.02 11.77 7.00
C GLU A 99 2.89 11.42 8.22
N VAL A 100 2.28 11.17 9.39
CA VAL A 100 3.01 11.07 10.66
C VAL A 100 2.75 9.79 11.46
N GLY A 101 1.94 8.85 10.96
CA GLY A 101 1.65 7.58 11.66
C GLY A 101 0.76 7.72 12.91
N VAL A 102 0.10 8.87 13.07
CA VAL A 102 -0.80 9.14 14.20
C VAL A 102 -2.17 8.51 13.94
N THR A 103 -2.75 7.88 14.96
CA THR A 103 -3.97 7.06 14.80
C THR A 103 -5.20 7.64 15.49
N VAL A 104 -5.10 8.78 16.17
CA VAL A 104 -6.17 9.29 17.05
C VAL A 104 -7.50 9.43 16.31
N GLU A 105 -7.49 10.12 15.16
CA GLU A 105 -8.71 10.36 14.37
C GLU A 105 -9.24 9.09 13.70
N LEU A 106 -8.37 8.19 13.22
CA LEU A 106 -8.81 6.88 12.70
C LEU A 106 -9.56 6.07 13.76
N VAL A 107 -9.05 6.07 14.99
CA VAL A 107 -9.64 5.33 16.11
C VAL A 107 -10.97 5.93 16.53
N LYS A 108 -11.06 7.26 16.56
CA LYS A 108 -12.29 7.98 16.84
C LYS A 108 -13.35 7.66 15.77
N GLY A 109 -13.01 7.79 14.49
CA GLY A 109 -13.88 7.47 13.37
C GLY A 109 -14.39 6.02 13.40
N ALA A 110 -13.50 5.06 13.65
CA ALA A 110 -13.88 3.65 13.77
C ALA A 110 -14.81 3.37 14.97
N LYS A 111 -14.59 4.04 16.12
CA LYS A 111 -15.48 3.93 17.29
C LYS A 111 -16.87 4.48 16.99
N ASP A 112 -16.97 5.61 16.30
CA ASP A 112 -18.26 6.20 15.96
C ASP A 112 -19.01 5.39 14.89
N ALA A 113 -18.30 4.89 13.88
CA ALA A 113 -18.87 3.96 12.88
C ALA A 113 -19.34 2.64 13.51
N ARG A 114 -18.66 2.18 14.57
CA ARG A 114 -19.10 1.00 15.34
C ARG A 114 -20.41 1.25 16.10
N LYS A 115 -20.65 2.45 16.63
CA LYS A 115 -21.95 2.82 17.24
C LYS A 115 -23.09 2.73 16.22
N ARG A 116 -22.80 3.08 14.96
CA ARG A 116 -23.72 2.96 13.82
C ARG A 116 -23.79 1.56 13.21
N ARG A 117 -23.07 0.59 13.78
CA ARG A 117 -22.98 -0.82 13.33
C ARG A 117 -22.32 -1.01 11.95
N GLU A 118 -21.59 -0.02 11.45
CA GLU A 118 -20.90 -0.07 10.17
C GLU A 118 -19.53 -0.78 10.29
N VAL A 119 -18.87 -0.61 11.44
CA VAL A 119 -17.59 -1.26 11.78
C VAL A 119 -17.80 -2.38 12.79
N GLY A 120 -17.18 -3.53 12.53
CA GLY A 120 -17.12 -4.69 13.43
C GLY A 120 -16.06 -4.52 14.51
N ALA A 121 -14.79 -4.52 14.11
CA ALA A 121 -13.64 -4.41 15.01
C ALA A 121 -12.46 -3.69 14.33
N MET A 122 -11.52 -3.22 15.15
CA MET A 122 -10.27 -2.58 14.73
C MET A 122 -9.09 -3.36 15.32
N TYR A 123 -8.07 -3.60 14.51
CA TYR A 123 -6.88 -4.38 14.82
C TYR A 123 -5.64 -3.57 14.52
N ARG A 124 -4.55 -3.88 15.24
CA ARG A 124 -3.26 -3.21 15.06
C ARG A 124 -2.11 -4.17 15.26
N THR A 125 -1.01 -3.92 14.59
CA THR A 125 0.29 -4.58 14.84
C THR A 125 1.32 -3.57 15.34
N ALA A 126 2.48 -4.06 15.78
CA ALA A 126 3.66 -3.21 15.91
C ALA A 126 4.17 -2.80 14.52
N GLY A 127 4.92 -1.69 14.47
CA GLY A 127 5.65 -1.32 13.25
C GLY A 127 6.82 -2.25 12.99
N ILE A 128 7.28 -2.28 11.74
CA ILE A 128 8.44 -3.09 11.33
C ILE A 128 9.61 -2.11 11.16
N PRO A 129 10.70 -2.23 11.95
CA PRO A 129 11.80 -1.25 11.97
C PRO A 129 12.74 -1.34 10.76
N THR A 130 12.41 -2.14 9.75
CA THR A 130 13.21 -2.41 8.55
C THR A 130 12.30 -2.50 7.32
N GLY A 131 12.83 -2.20 6.13
CA GLY A 131 12.08 -2.26 4.87
C GLY A 131 11.62 -3.67 4.49
N ILE A 132 12.41 -4.68 4.87
CA ILE A 132 12.03 -6.10 4.81
C ILE A 132 11.70 -6.60 6.20
N GLY A 133 10.56 -7.24 6.36
CA GLY A 133 10.14 -7.84 7.62
C GLY A 133 8.66 -8.22 7.57
N HIS A 134 8.14 -8.74 8.68
CA HIS A 134 6.72 -9.09 8.75
C HIS A 134 6.12 -8.75 10.12
N SER A 135 4.80 -8.57 10.14
CA SER A 135 4.01 -8.48 11.36
C SER A 135 2.69 -9.23 11.17
N SER A 136 2.11 -9.74 12.24
CA SER A 136 0.86 -10.48 12.16
C SER A 136 -0.11 -10.15 13.28
N THR A 137 -1.39 -10.43 13.04
CA THR A 137 -2.46 -10.30 14.03
C THR A 137 -3.61 -11.25 13.70
N GLU A 138 -4.38 -11.64 14.72
CA GLU A 138 -5.59 -12.44 14.54
C GLU A 138 -6.81 -11.51 14.37
N LEU A 139 -7.58 -11.77 13.31
CA LEU A 139 -8.80 -11.06 12.97
C LEU A 139 -10.01 -11.96 13.20
N LEU A 140 -11.11 -11.37 13.65
CA LEU A 140 -12.41 -12.05 13.75
C LEU A 140 -13.41 -11.32 12.85
N LEU A 141 -13.76 -11.94 11.73
CA LEU A 141 -14.79 -11.42 10.83
C LEU A 141 -16.15 -11.99 11.17
N GLN A 142 -17.17 -11.14 11.03
CA GLN A 142 -18.57 -11.50 11.25
C GLN A 142 -19.33 -11.39 9.93
N PRO A 143 -20.40 -12.17 9.70
CA PRO A 143 -21.19 -12.08 8.47
C PRO A 143 -21.71 -10.66 8.17
N ARG A 144 -22.05 -9.91 9.23
CA ARG A 144 -22.50 -8.50 9.11
C ARG A 144 -21.39 -7.51 8.74
N SER A 145 -20.12 -7.90 8.86
CA SER A 145 -18.95 -7.06 8.57
C SER A 145 -17.87 -7.89 7.87
N PRO A 146 -18.13 -8.36 6.63
CA PRO A 146 -17.27 -9.31 5.93
C PRO A 146 -16.11 -8.64 5.19
N LEU A 147 -16.08 -7.31 5.12
CA LEU A 147 -15.06 -6.54 4.44
C LEU A 147 -13.90 -6.22 5.38
N LEU A 148 -12.69 -6.23 4.84
CA LEU A 148 -11.46 -5.85 5.51
C LEU A 148 -10.82 -4.66 4.78
N SER A 149 -10.59 -3.57 5.49
CA SER A 149 -9.70 -2.50 5.03
C SER A 149 -8.49 -2.39 5.95
N LEU A 150 -7.32 -2.09 5.39
CA LEU A 150 -6.11 -1.85 6.17
C LEU A 150 -5.19 -0.83 5.52
N MET A 151 -4.36 -0.17 6.34
CA MET A 151 -3.30 0.71 5.84
C MET A 151 -2.03 0.62 6.70
N VAL A 152 -0.88 0.87 6.06
CA VAL A 152 0.46 0.93 6.66
C VAL A 152 1.23 2.08 6.01
N LYS A 153 1.74 3.05 6.78
CA LYS A 153 2.56 4.14 6.26
C LYS A 153 3.96 3.61 5.88
N VAL A 154 4.46 4.07 4.74
CA VAL A 154 5.85 3.92 4.30
C VAL A 154 6.71 4.93 5.05
N ILE A 155 7.80 4.51 5.70
CA ILE A 155 8.61 5.43 6.52
C ILE A 155 10.08 5.39 6.06
N PRO A 156 10.72 6.55 5.79
CA PRO A 156 10.12 7.87 5.67
C PRO A 156 9.36 8.03 4.35
N SER A 157 8.37 8.91 4.34
CA SER A 157 7.67 9.37 3.13
C SER A 157 6.92 10.67 3.46
N PRO A 158 6.60 11.49 2.44
CA PRO A 158 5.71 12.64 2.57
C PRO A 158 4.36 12.20 3.16
N ASP A 159 3.58 11.45 2.40
CA ASP A 159 2.26 10.97 2.79
C ASP A 159 1.94 9.59 2.17
N TRP A 160 2.97 8.78 1.92
CA TRP A 160 2.83 7.52 1.21
C TRP A 160 2.48 6.36 2.14
N PHE A 161 1.59 5.49 1.67
CA PHE A 161 1.15 4.31 2.40
C PHE A 161 0.90 3.14 1.46
N VAL A 162 0.73 1.95 2.02
CA VAL A 162 0.18 0.77 1.33
C VAL A 162 -1.09 0.35 2.05
N GLY A 163 -2.03 -0.24 1.32
CA GLY A 163 -3.28 -0.64 1.94
C GLY A 163 -4.17 -1.49 1.06
N VAL A 164 -5.26 -1.94 1.66
CA VAL A 164 -6.36 -2.64 0.99
C VAL A 164 -7.65 -1.94 1.39
N ASP A 165 -8.49 -1.64 0.40
CA ASP A 165 -9.83 -1.09 0.60
C ASP A 165 -10.86 -2.20 0.38
N SER A 166 -11.71 -2.43 1.38
CA SER A 166 -12.95 -3.20 1.27
C SER A 166 -12.80 -4.63 0.71
N LEU A 167 -11.72 -5.34 1.08
CA LEU A 167 -11.53 -6.73 0.67
C LEU A 167 -12.59 -7.64 1.26
N ASN A 168 -13.41 -8.24 0.39
CA ASN A 168 -14.43 -9.18 0.83
C ASN A 168 -13.86 -10.59 1.04
N LEU A 169 -13.96 -11.09 2.28
CA LEU A 169 -13.54 -12.44 2.68
C LEU A 169 -14.70 -13.44 2.76
N CYS A 170 -15.93 -13.00 2.52
CA CYS A 170 -17.12 -13.85 2.50
C CYS A 170 -17.80 -13.84 1.13
N GLU A 171 -17.99 -15.02 0.56
CA GLU A 171 -18.67 -15.18 -0.72
C GLU A 171 -19.86 -16.12 -0.54
N GLY A 172 -21.06 -15.55 -0.66
CA GLY A 172 -22.31 -16.22 -0.26
C GLY A 172 -22.22 -16.73 1.18
N GLY A 173 -22.34 -18.04 1.37
CA GLY A 173 -22.32 -18.68 2.69
C GLY A 173 -20.94 -19.11 3.18
N GLN A 174 -19.87 -18.84 2.43
CA GLN A 174 -18.53 -19.39 2.67
C GLN A 174 -17.49 -18.32 2.92
N TRP A 175 -16.63 -18.58 3.91
CA TRP A 175 -15.45 -17.78 4.21
C TRP A 175 -14.26 -18.31 3.42
N LYS A 176 -13.57 -17.42 2.69
CA LYS A 176 -12.40 -17.77 1.87
C LYS A 176 -11.32 -18.41 2.74
N GLN A 177 -10.73 -19.52 2.30
CA GLN A 177 -9.75 -20.25 3.13
C GLN A 177 -8.42 -19.50 3.24
N GLU A 178 -7.99 -18.90 2.14
CA GLU A 178 -6.74 -18.16 2.05
C GLU A 178 -6.87 -17.03 1.02
N MET A 179 -6.18 -15.91 1.28
CA MET A 179 -6.02 -14.81 0.33
C MET A 179 -4.62 -14.25 0.45
N THR A 180 -3.99 -13.97 -0.70
CA THR A 180 -2.72 -13.25 -0.78
C THR A 180 -2.90 -12.08 -1.73
N LEU A 181 -2.45 -10.89 -1.33
CA LEU A 181 -2.49 -9.69 -2.16
C LEU A 181 -1.15 -8.99 -2.13
N ASP A 182 -0.66 -8.68 -3.32
CA ASP A 182 0.48 -7.80 -3.52
C ASP A 182 0.02 -6.35 -3.39
N LEU A 183 0.82 -5.54 -2.69
CA LEU A 183 0.52 -4.16 -2.39
C LEU A 183 1.46 -3.23 -3.14
N GLN A 184 0.88 -2.14 -3.64
CA GLN A 184 1.58 -1.06 -4.32
C GLN A 184 1.50 0.21 -3.47
N PRO A 185 2.48 1.13 -3.59
CA PRO A 185 2.44 2.40 -2.88
C PRO A 185 1.28 3.28 -3.38
N LEU A 186 0.65 3.97 -2.43
CA LEU A 186 -0.41 4.96 -2.62
C LEU A 186 0.08 6.29 -2.06
N ASP A 187 -0.27 7.36 -2.76
CA ASP A 187 -0.13 8.75 -2.34
C ASP A 187 -1.46 9.20 -1.74
N SER A 188 -1.45 9.92 -0.60
CA SER A 188 -2.69 10.30 0.07
C SER A 188 -3.26 11.63 -0.44
N GLY A 189 -2.49 12.36 -1.25
CA GLY A 189 -2.85 13.65 -1.83
C GLY A 189 -2.75 14.81 -0.86
N THR A 190 -1.98 14.70 0.22
CA THR A 190 -1.93 15.70 1.32
C THR A 190 -0.57 16.36 1.51
N ASP A 191 0.52 15.75 1.04
CA ASP A 191 1.86 16.36 1.00
C ASP A 191 2.51 16.15 -0.38
N SER A 192 3.03 17.21 -1.00
CA SER A 192 3.60 17.16 -2.36
C SER A 192 5.11 16.93 -2.39
N GLY A 193 5.71 16.43 -1.31
CA GLY A 193 7.11 16.00 -1.30
C GLY A 193 7.41 14.95 -2.38
N PHE A 194 8.52 15.10 -3.09
CA PHE A 194 8.85 14.20 -4.22
C PHE A 194 9.60 12.93 -3.79
N THR A 195 10.31 13.00 -2.67
CA THR A 195 11.21 11.94 -2.22
C THR A 195 10.85 11.44 -0.84
N PHE A 196 11.29 10.22 -0.50
CA PHE A 196 11.10 9.63 0.83
C PHE A 196 11.43 10.58 1.99
N SER A 197 12.45 11.43 1.83
CA SER A 197 12.95 12.34 2.85
C SER A 197 12.70 13.82 2.53
N SER A 198 11.75 14.13 1.65
CA SER A 198 11.40 15.52 1.35
C SER A 198 10.87 16.22 2.62
N PRO A 199 11.17 17.52 2.80
CA PRO A 199 10.53 18.29 3.86
C PRO A 199 9.03 18.37 3.60
N ASN A 200 8.26 18.58 4.68
CA ASN A 200 6.81 18.71 4.61
C ASN A 200 6.39 19.87 3.70
N TYR A 201 5.55 19.59 2.71
CA TYR A 201 5.03 20.56 1.75
C TYR A 201 3.55 20.25 1.47
N PRO A 202 2.61 20.87 2.22
CA PRO A 202 1.19 20.51 2.13
C PRO A 202 0.61 20.71 0.72
N THR A 203 -0.14 19.73 0.23
CA THR A 203 -0.85 19.78 -1.05
C THR A 203 -2.11 20.64 -0.92
N VAL A 204 -2.17 21.76 -1.65
CA VAL A 204 -3.29 22.72 -1.60
C VAL A 204 -3.76 23.08 -3.02
N PRO A 205 -5.03 22.80 -3.40
CA PRO A 205 -6.02 22.04 -2.63
C PRO A 205 -5.62 20.57 -2.46
N GLN A 206 -6.17 19.91 -1.45
CA GLN A 206 -5.96 18.47 -1.25
C GLN A 206 -6.34 17.70 -2.52
N GLU A 207 -5.49 16.75 -2.92
CA GLU A 207 -5.71 15.87 -4.06
C GLU A 207 -6.33 14.53 -3.63
N ASN A 208 -6.82 13.78 -4.60
CA ASN A 208 -7.36 12.46 -4.36
C ASN A 208 -6.23 11.46 -4.05
N ILE A 209 -6.54 10.42 -3.28
CA ILE A 209 -5.66 9.29 -3.09
C ILE A 209 -5.39 8.64 -4.46
N THR A 210 -4.12 8.48 -4.81
CA THR A 210 -3.71 7.92 -6.10
C THR A 210 -2.68 6.81 -5.93
N ARG A 211 -2.66 5.87 -6.87
CA ARG A 211 -1.61 4.85 -6.94
C ARG A 211 -0.34 5.45 -7.50
N ILE A 212 0.76 5.22 -6.79
CA ILE A 212 2.10 5.51 -7.29
C ILE A 212 2.54 4.35 -8.19
N THR A 213 2.97 4.67 -9.40
CA THR A 213 3.44 3.71 -10.40
C THR A 213 4.89 4.00 -10.79
N SER A 214 5.48 3.15 -11.64
CA SER A 214 6.85 3.37 -12.11
C SER A 214 7.00 4.62 -12.97
N GLN A 215 5.90 5.14 -13.52
CA GLN A 215 5.90 6.28 -14.44
C GLN A 215 5.14 7.51 -13.90
N MET A 216 4.33 7.33 -12.85
CA MET A 216 3.52 8.38 -12.24
C MET A 216 3.70 8.40 -10.71
N PRO A 217 3.99 9.56 -10.08
CA PRO A 217 4.12 10.87 -10.71
C PRO A 217 5.36 11.00 -11.61
N ASN A 218 5.18 11.67 -12.76
CA ASN A 218 6.19 11.92 -13.79
C ASN A 218 7.11 13.07 -13.34
N HIS A 219 8.12 12.74 -12.54
CA HIS A 219 9.20 13.67 -12.27
C HIS A 219 10.49 12.88 -11.97
N PRO A 220 11.66 13.27 -12.53
CA PRO A 220 12.91 12.53 -12.35
C PRO A 220 13.33 12.35 -10.88
N ALA A 221 12.99 13.31 -10.01
CA ALA A 221 13.32 13.22 -8.60
C ALA A 221 12.43 12.24 -7.82
N ASN A 222 11.26 11.85 -8.33
CA ASN A 222 10.31 11.02 -7.60
C ASN A 222 10.91 9.65 -7.25
N SER A 223 10.76 9.24 -6.00
CA SER A 223 11.43 8.03 -5.48
C SER A 223 10.99 6.73 -6.14
N PHE A 224 9.73 6.68 -6.60
CA PHE A 224 9.19 5.53 -7.33
C PHE A 224 9.16 5.71 -8.85
N PHE A 225 9.79 6.77 -9.39
CA PHE A 225 9.90 6.94 -10.84
C PHE A 225 11.05 6.11 -11.41
N TYR A 226 10.69 5.00 -12.05
CA TYR A 226 11.57 4.05 -12.75
C TYR A 226 11.08 3.92 -14.21
N PRO A 227 11.48 4.83 -15.12
CA PRO A 227 10.91 4.90 -16.47
C PRO A 227 11.15 3.65 -17.33
N ARG A 228 12.15 2.82 -16.96
CA ARG A 228 12.44 1.56 -17.63
C ARG A 228 11.51 0.42 -17.19
N LEU A 229 10.89 0.52 -16.01
CA LEU A 229 9.99 -0.51 -15.51
C LEU A 229 8.57 -0.29 -16.03
N THR A 230 7.95 -1.33 -16.56
CA THR A 230 6.54 -1.31 -16.98
C THR A 230 5.60 -1.19 -15.77
N GLU A 231 5.94 -1.84 -14.67
CA GLU A 231 5.25 -1.77 -13.39
C GLU A 231 6.23 -1.85 -12.23
N LEU A 232 5.84 -1.33 -11.06
CA LEU A 232 6.62 -1.52 -9.84
C LEU A 232 6.47 -2.96 -9.35
N PRO A 233 7.55 -3.61 -8.89
CA PRO A 233 7.40 -4.85 -8.11
C PRO A 233 6.56 -4.56 -6.85
N PRO A 234 5.90 -5.56 -6.26
CA PRO A 234 5.20 -5.38 -5.00
C PRO A 234 6.12 -4.83 -3.91
N ILE A 235 5.76 -3.71 -3.28
CA ILE A 235 6.54 -3.15 -2.17
C ILE A 235 6.23 -3.86 -0.84
N ALA A 236 5.06 -4.47 -0.74
CA ALA A 236 4.62 -5.30 0.38
C ALA A 236 3.60 -6.32 -0.10
N SER A 237 3.25 -7.28 0.74
CA SER A 237 2.10 -8.15 0.52
C SER A 237 1.37 -8.45 1.82
N ILE A 238 0.11 -8.86 1.71
CA ILE A 238 -0.63 -9.45 2.81
C ILE A 238 -1.01 -10.89 2.51
N ARG A 239 -1.06 -11.71 3.55
CA ARG A 239 -1.60 -13.06 3.53
C ARG A 239 -2.62 -13.22 4.64
N LEU A 240 -3.80 -13.70 4.31
CA LEU A 240 -4.89 -13.99 5.22
C LEU A 240 -5.16 -15.49 5.18
N THR A 241 -5.04 -16.16 6.32
CA THR A 241 -5.27 -17.61 6.41
C THR A 241 -6.33 -17.91 7.45
N ARG A 242 -7.43 -18.52 7.01
CA ARG A 242 -8.56 -18.88 7.88
C ARG A 242 -8.12 -19.95 8.89
N GLN A 243 -8.42 -19.71 10.16
CA GLN A 243 -8.16 -20.68 11.23
C GLN A 243 -9.28 -21.74 11.28
N SER A 244 -8.90 -23.01 11.37
CA SER A 244 -9.85 -24.10 11.61
C SER A 244 -10.09 -24.28 13.11
N ARG A 245 -11.35 -24.47 13.53
CA ARG A 245 -11.73 -24.76 14.94
C ARG A 245 -11.42 -26.19 15.37
N SER A 246 -10.44 -26.87 14.77
CA SER A 246 -10.05 -28.21 15.23
C SER A 246 -9.34 -28.10 16.58
N SER A 247 -9.96 -28.68 17.61
CA SER A 247 -9.41 -29.03 18.92
C SER A 247 -8.23 -30.02 18.79
N ALA A 248 -7.15 -29.60 18.13
CA ALA A 248 -5.89 -30.32 18.11
C ALA A 248 -4.90 -29.50 18.95
N ARG A 249 -4.40 -30.15 20.01
CA ARG A 249 -3.35 -29.71 20.94
C ARG A 249 -2.57 -28.48 20.48
N GLN A 250 -2.65 -27.42 21.28
CA GLN A 250 -1.68 -26.33 21.28
C GLN A 250 -0.27 -26.94 21.40
N THR A 251 0.45 -27.02 20.29
CA THR A 251 1.90 -26.97 20.33
C THR A 251 2.27 -25.52 20.63
N PRO A 252 3.15 -25.24 21.60
CA PRO A 252 3.71 -23.92 21.75
C PRO A 252 4.33 -23.55 20.40
N MET A 253 4.04 -22.36 19.87
CA MET A 253 4.74 -21.82 18.71
C MET A 253 6.23 -21.69 19.08
N SER A 254 6.97 -22.77 18.82
CA SER A 254 8.41 -22.78 18.79
C SER A 254 8.84 -21.95 17.60
N ASN A 255 9.81 -21.07 17.82
CA ASN A 255 10.51 -20.30 16.79
C ASN A 255 11.20 -21.25 15.82
N HIS A 256 10.48 -21.86 14.88
CA HIS A 256 11.06 -22.56 13.75
C HIS A 256 10.18 -22.48 12.50
N ILE A 257 10.69 -21.66 11.57
CA ILE A 257 10.81 -21.96 10.14
C ILE A 257 9.47 -22.07 9.38
N LEU A 258 9.19 -20.99 8.64
CA LEU A 258 8.21 -20.96 7.55
C LEU A 258 8.32 -22.23 6.69
N PRO A 259 7.24 -23.01 6.49
CA PRO A 259 7.26 -24.13 5.57
C PRO A 259 7.28 -23.55 4.16
N HIS A 260 8.40 -23.80 3.48
CA HIS A 260 8.84 -23.36 2.15
C HIS A 260 9.77 -22.14 2.17
N PRO A 261 10.95 -22.23 1.51
CA PRO A 261 11.74 -21.05 1.22
C PRO A 261 10.82 -20.08 0.48
N ILE A 262 10.79 -18.83 0.93
CA ILE A 262 10.22 -17.74 0.14
C ILE A 262 10.97 -17.82 -1.19
N HIS A 263 10.33 -18.39 -2.21
CA HIS A 263 10.85 -18.34 -3.57
C HIS A 263 11.12 -16.86 -3.82
N PRO A 264 12.33 -16.48 -4.25
CA PRO A 264 12.64 -15.08 -4.41
C PRO A 264 11.56 -14.47 -5.28
N GLN A 265 10.94 -13.45 -4.70
CA GLN A 265 9.94 -12.55 -5.24
C GLN A 265 10.16 -12.35 -6.74
N ARG A 266 9.08 -12.18 -7.52
CA ARG A 266 9.15 -11.74 -8.93
C ARG A 266 10.03 -10.49 -9.02
N PHE A 267 11.33 -10.67 -9.19
CA PHE A 267 12.23 -9.58 -9.49
C PHE A 267 11.89 -9.14 -10.89
N SER A 268 11.80 -7.84 -11.11
CA SER A 268 11.68 -7.35 -12.47
C SER A 268 12.91 -7.83 -13.25
N GLU A 269 12.71 -8.56 -14.34
CA GLU A 269 13.79 -8.98 -15.22
C GLU A 269 14.40 -7.79 -15.99
N THR A 270 13.83 -6.59 -15.84
CA THR A 270 14.32 -5.38 -16.49
C THR A 270 15.58 -4.87 -15.79
N PRO A 271 16.74 -4.82 -16.48
CA PRO A 271 17.98 -4.34 -15.89
C PRO A 271 17.89 -2.86 -15.53
N LEU A 272 18.35 -2.53 -14.32
CA LEU A 272 18.50 -1.16 -13.84
C LEU A 272 19.99 -0.86 -13.77
N ASP A 273 20.49 -0.13 -14.77
CA ASP A 273 21.89 0.30 -14.81
C ASP A 273 22.17 1.34 -13.71
N CYS A 274 23.41 1.42 -13.28
CA CYS A 274 23.81 2.50 -12.39
C CYS A 274 23.73 3.86 -13.10
N GLU A 275 23.07 4.82 -12.46
CA GLU A 275 23.06 6.21 -12.88
C GLU A 275 23.83 7.05 -11.85
N VAL A 276 24.68 7.96 -12.33
CA VAL A 276 25.52 8.83 -11.50
C VAL A 276 25.30 10.29 -11.85
N SER A 277 25.57 11.18 -10.90
CA SER A 277 25.50 12.62 -11.10
C SER A 277 26.54 13.10 -12.10
N MET A 278 26.40 14.37 -12.53
CA MET A 278 27.52 15.10 -13.10
C MET A 278 28.68 15.16 -12.09
N TRP A 279 29.89 15.27 -12.62
CA TRP A 279 31.07 15.56 -11.81
C TRP A 279 30.92 16.88 -11.07
N SER A 280 31.44 16.93 -9.84
CA SER A 280 31.68 18.18 -9.12
C SER A 280 32.65 19.07 -9.91
N SER A 281 32.69 20.35 -9.53
CA SER A 281 33.85 21.17 -9.89
C SER A 281 35.13 20.54 -9.35
N TRP A 282 36.24 20.79 -10.03
CA TRP A 282 37.55 20.39 -9.53
C TRP A 282 37.84 21.07 -8.19
N GLY A 283 38.36 20.29 -7.24
CA GLY A 283 38.89 20.81 -5.99
C GLY A 283 40.17 21.61 -6.20
N LEU A 284 40.70 22.14 -5.09
CA LEU A 284 41.97 22.84 -5.08
C LEU A 284 43.10 21.91 -5.56
N CYS A 285 44.09 22.49 -6.24
CA CYS A 285 45.29 21.76 -6.60
C CYS A 285 46.18 21.60 -5.36
N LEU A 286 46.28 20.37 -4.85
CA LEU A 286 47.04 20.04 -3.65
C LEU A 286 48.39 19.46 -4.06
N GLY A 287 49.47 20.14 -3.68
CA GLY A 287 50.82 19.64 -3.90
C GLY A 287 51.87 20.73 -3.74
N PRO A 288 53.15 20.35 -3.64
CA PRO A 288 54.23 21.32 -3.59
C PRO A 288 54.41 22.00 -4.96
N CYS A 289 54.56 23.32 -4.95
CA CYS A 289 54.79 24.12 -6.15
C CYS A 289 55.94 23.62 -7.05
N SER A 290 56.96 22.99 -6.46
CA SER A 290 58.13 22.48 -7.18
C SER A 290 57.90 21.18 -7.93
N ARG A 291 56.90 20.37 -7.58
CA ARG A 291 56.65 19.03 -8.17
C ARG A 291 55.26 18.89 -8.78
N GLY A 292 54.51 19.99 -8.88
CA GLY A 292 53.09 19.95 -9.25
C GLY A 292 52.21 19.42 -8.12
N GLY A 293 50.91 19.37 -8.38
CA GLY A 293 49.91 18.85 -7.44
C GLY A 293 48.87 18.00 -8.14
N VAL A 294 47.95 17.49 -7.33
CA VAL A 294 46.80 16.72 -7.78
C VAL A 294 45.54 17.45 -7.32
N ARG A 295 44.56 17.51 -8.20
CA ARG A 295 43.21 17.95 -7.86
C ARG A 295 42.26 16.79 -8.06
N HIS A 296 41.23 16.76 -7.23
CA HIS A 296 40.21 15.72 -7.23
C HIS A 296 38.86 16.32 -7.61
N ARG A 297 38.01 15.52 -8.22
CA ARG A 297 36.58 15.78 -8.36
C ARG A 297 35.81 14.49 -8.06
N THR A 298 34.57 14.64 -7.62
CA THR A 298 33.73 13.51 -7.23
C THR A 298 32.36 13.59 -7.89
N ARG A 299 31.67 12.46 -8.00
CA ARG A 299 30.27 12.36 -8.38
C ARG A 299 29.60 11.31 -7.50
N TYR A 300 28.28 11.34 -7.41
CA TYR A 300 27.53 10.42 -6.55
C TYR A 300 26.54 9.58 -7.34
N ILE A 301 26.13 8.45 -6.75
CA ILE A 301 25.16 7.54 -7.36
C ILE A 301 23.75 8.10 -7.22
N LEU A 302 23.03 8.21 -8.32
CA LEU A 302 21.60 8.56 -8.40
C LEU A 302 20.72 7.31 -8.34
N LEU A 303 21.13 6.24 -9.02
CA LEU A 303 20.47 4.94 -9.05
C LEU A 303 21.51 3.85 -8.87
N ARG A 304 21.36 3.02 -7.83
CA ARG A 304 22.20 1.84 -7.67
C ARG A 304 21.81 0.76 -8.70
N PRO A 305 22.77 -0.01 -9.21
CA PRO A 305 22.48 -1.06 -10.18
C PRO A 305 21.65 -2.17 -9.52
N ALA A 306 20.68 -2.68 -10.26
CA ALA A 306 19.82 -3.80 -9.85
C ALA A 306 19.40 -4.64 -11.06
N ASN A 307 18.83 -5.82 -10.81
CA ASN A 307 18.32 -6.72 -11.86
C ASN A 307 19.36 -7.02 -12.96
N ALA A 308 20.60 -7.29 -12.57
CA ALA A 308 21.74 -7.49 -13.48
C ALA A 308 22.10 -6.29 -14.39
N GLY A 309 21.74 -5.07 -13.99
CA GLY A 309 22.19 -3.85 -14.65
C GLY A 309 23.68 -3.56 -14.47
N THR A 310 24.19 -2.67 -15.32
CA THR A 310 25.60 -2.31 -15.41
C THR A 310 26.11 -1.66 -14.11
N PRO A 311 27.26 -2.09 -13.56
CA PRO A 311 27.80 -1.52 -12.32
C PRO A 311 28.18 -0.04 -12.47
N CYS A 312 28.26 0.66 -11.34
CA CYS A 312 28.62 2.07 -11.35
C CYS A 312 30.05 2.30 -11.87
N PRO A 313 30.26 3.31 -12.72
CA PRO A 313 31.61 3.74 -13.09
C PRO A 313 32.32 4.40 -11.90
N GLU A 314 33.59 4.78 -12.06
CA GLU A 314 34.38 5.44 -11.01
C GLU A 314 33.68 6.72 -10.50
N LEU A 315 33.66 6.90 -9.18
CA LEU A 315 32.98 8.02 -8.52
C LEU A 315 33.93 9.15 -8.14
N GLU A 316 35.23 8.91 -8.23
CA GLU A 316 36.28 9.86 -7.94
C GLU A 316 37.24 9.91 -9.12
N GLU A 317 37.69 11.10 -9.47
CA GLU A 317 38.67 11.30 -10.53
C GLU A 317 39.74 12.25 -10.02
N GLN A 318 40.98 11.95 -10.38
CA GLN A 318 42.13 12.76 -10.04
C GLN A 318 42.91 13.13 -11.30
N THR A 319 43.46 14.33 -11.32
CA THR A 319 44.32 14.79 -12.42
C THR A 319 45.43 15.67 -11.89
N GLU A 320 46.56 15.68 -12.61
CA GLU A 320 47.67 16.57 -12.33
C GLU A 320 47.29 18.03 -12.56
N CYS A 321 47.88 18.92 -11.78
CA CYS A 321 47.64 20.35 -11.85
C CYS A 321 48.82 21.15 -11.31
N THR A 322 48.83 22.45 -11.59
CA THR A 322 49.80 23.39 -10.99
C THR A 322 49.14 24.14 -9.84
N PRO A 323 49.69 24.10 -8.61
CA PRO A 323 49.14 24.87 -7.49
C PRO A 323 49.12 26.37 -7.79
N HIS A 324 47.98 27.03 -7.56
CA HIS A 324 47.88 28.48 -7.65
C HIS A 324 48.52 29.12 -6.40
N ASN A 325 49.17 30.29 -6.56
CA ASN A 325 49.90 31.04 -5.50
C ASN A 325 51.26 30.48 -5.08
N CYS A 326 52.02 29.92 -6.03
CA CYS A 326 53.41 29.59 -5.81
C CYS A 326 54.29 30.84 -5.73
N LEU A 327 54.74 31.20 -4.53
CA LEU A 327 55.80 32.19 -4.34
C LEU A 327 57.11 31.62 -4.91
N LYS A 328 57.60 32.19 -6.01
CA LYS A 328 58.97 31.95 -6.45
C LYS A 328 59.89 32.53 -5.37
N ARG A 329 60.70 31.69 -4.70
CA ARG A 329 61.85 32.19 -3.94
C ARG A 329 62.78 32.85 -4.96
N GLN A 330 62.95 34.17 -4.85
CA GLN A 330 63.96 34.94 -5.58
C GLN A 330 65.36 34.56 -5.10
#